data_AF-A0A6V7I615-F1
#
_entry.id   AF-A0A6V7I615-F1
#
_cell.length_a   1.000
_cell.length_b   1.000
_cell.length_c   1.000
_cell.angle_alpha   90.00
_cell.angle_beta   90.00
_cell.angle_gamma   90.00
#
_symmetry.space_group_name_H-M   'P 1'
#
loop_
_entity.id
_entity.type
_entity.pdbx_description
1 polymer ?
#
loop_
_entity_poly.entity_id
_entity_poly.type
_entity_poly.pdbx_seq_one_letter_code
_entity_poly.pdbx_strand_id
1 'polypeptide(L)'
;DLYVETHDNVSILYADVVNFSGLTVTLPVKKLVETLNDLFGSFDEASERHNVLRIKFLGDCYYCVSGVPTPNAQHAKSCVDL
;
A
#
# COMPACT_ATOMS: atom_id res chain seq x y z
N ASP A 1 -16.26 11.70 19.46
CA ASP A 1 -16.73 12.33 18.21
C ASP A 1 -16.18 11.61 17.00
N LEU A 2 -16.98 11.55 15.94
CA LEU A 2 -16.64 10.90 14.67
C LEU A 2 -16.08 11.96 13.71
N TYR A 3 -14.85 11.78 13.22
CA TYR A 3 -14.22 12.66 12.23
C TYR A 3 -14.17 11.93 10.88
N VAL A 4 -15.06 12.32 9.95
CA VAL A 4 -15.20 11.70 8.62
C VAL A 4 -15.42 12.80 7.58
N GLU A 5 -14.72 12.69 6.45
CA GLU A 5 -14.86 13.55 5.28
C GLU A 5 -15.06 12.69 4.02
N THR A 6 -15.90 13.14 3.10
CA THR A 6 -16.16 12.46 1.83
C THR A 6 -15.31 13.06 0.72
N HIS A 7 -14.66 12.20 -0.08
CA HIS A 7 -13.86 12.62 -1.23
C HIS A 7 -14.36 11.93 -2.50
N ASP A 8 -14.65 12.73 -3.54
CA ASP A 8 -14.98 12.24 -4.88
C ASP A 8 -13.72 12.10 -5.74
N ASN A 9 -13.76 11.26 -6.77
CA ASN A 9 -12.68 11.06 -7.77
C ASN A 9 -11.35 10.62 -7.14
N VAL A 10 -11.38 9.46 -6.48
CA VAL A 10 -10.23 8.81 -5.86
C VAL A 10 -10.01 7.43 -6.48
N SER A 11 -8.79 6.91 -6.38
CA SER A 11 -8.48 5.51 -6.71
C SER A 11 -7.83 4.83 -5.51
N ILE A 12 -8.29 3.62 -5.20
CA ILE A 12 -7.77 2.81 -4.09
C ILE A 12 -7.11 1.57 -4.70
N LEU A 13 -5.87 1.28 -4.28
CA LEU A 13 -5.13 0.09 -4.68
C LEU A 13 -4.99 -0.85 -3.47
N TYR A 14 -5.23 -2.13 -3.71
CA TYR A 14 -4.92 -3.23 -2.80
C TYR A 14 -3.90 -4.16 -3.47
N ALA A 15 -2.83 -4.48 -2.76
CA ALA A 15 -1.82 -5.44 -3.17
C ALA A 15 -1.62 -6.47 -2.05
N ASP A 16 -1.55 -7.74 -2.41
CA ASP A 16 -1.45 -8.86 -1.46
C ASP A 16 -0.28 -9.76 -1.83
N VAL A 17 0.45 -10.27 -0.85
CA VAL A 17 1.58 -11.16 -1.10
C VAL A 17 1.05 -12.55 -1.41
N VAL A 18 1.19 -12.93 -2.68
CA VAL A 18 0.78 -14.26 -3.14
C VAL A 18 1.49 -15.35 -2.31
N ASN A 19 0.68 -16.28 -1.80
CA ASN A 19 1.15 -17.43 -1.03
C ASN A 19 1.94 -17.06 0.25
N PHE A 20 1.56 -15.96 0.92
CA PHE A 20 2.18 -15.57 2.19
C PHE A 20 2.17 -16.67 3.25
N SER A 21 1.07 -17.44 3.38
CA SER A 21 1.02 -18.58 4.31
C SER A 21 2.06 -19.66 4.01
N GLY A 22 2.40 -19.89 2.74
CA GLY A 22 3.50 -20.80 2.39
C GLY A 22 4.87 -20.23 2.78
N LEU A 23 5.06 -18.91 2.63
CA LEU A 23 6.28 -18.23 3.04
C LEU A 23 6.48 -18.28 4.56
N THR A 24 5.42 -18.13 5.35
CA THR A 24 5.52 -18.15 6.82
C THR A 24 5.91 -19.52 7.38
N VAL A 25 5.63 -20.61 6.66
CA VAL A 25 6.01 -21.98 7.05
C VAL A 25 7.43 -22.33 6.61
N THR A 26 7.90 -21.77 5.49
CA THR A 26 9.17 -22.15 4.86
C THR A 26 10.34 -21.25 5.26
N LEU A 27 10.10 -19.99 5.63
CA LEU A 27 11.14 -19.03 5.99
C LEU A 27 11.35 -18.98 7.51
N PRO A 28 12.62 -18.87 7.98
CA PRO A 28 12.90 -18.47 9.34
C PRO A 28 12.27 -17.09 9.63
N VAL A 29 11.67 -16.93 10.82
CA VAL A 29 10.93 -15.72 11.23
C VAL A 29 11.71 -14.44 10.96
N LYS A 30 13.01 -14.42 11.28
CA LYS A 30 13.88 -13.26 11.03
C LYS A 30 13.89 -12.86 9.56
N LYS A 31 14.07 -13.83 8.66
CA LYS A 31 14.14 -13.59 7.21
C LYS A 31 12.78 -13.20 6.63
N LEU A 32 11.70 -13.74 7.17
CA LEU A 32 10.34 -13.31 6.81
C LEU A 32 10.12 -11.83 7.12
N VAL A 33 10.47 -11.40 8.34
CA VAL A 33 10.32 -10.00 8.77
C VAL A 33 11.22 -9.07 7.97
N GLU A 34 12.47 -9.45 7.70
CA GLU A 34 13.39 -8.69 6.83
C GLU A 34 12.80 -8.51 5.42
N THR A 35 12.29 -9.59 4.82
CA THR A 35 11.68 -9.56 3.48
C THR A 35 10.47 -8.63 3.44
N LEU A 36 9.59 -8.70 4.44
CA LEU A 36 8.43 -7.81 4.54
C LEU A 36 8.86 -6.35 4.72
N ASN A 37 9.85 -6.09 5.58
CA ASN A 37 10.34 -4.74 5.81
C ASN A 37 10.93 -4.10 4.54
N ASP A 38 11.68 -4.86 3.76
CA ASP A 38 12.26 -4.39 2.50
C ASP A 38 11.18 -4.13 1.43
N LEU A 39 10.17 -5.00 1.36
CA LEU A 39 9.00 -4.80 0.50
C LEU A 39 8.23 -3.54 0.88
N PHE A 40 8.01 -3.33 2.18
CA PHE A 40 7.28 -2.17 2.70
C PHE A 40 8.04 -0.87 2.46
N GLY A 41 9.36 -0.86 2.67
CA GLY A 41 10.20 0.28 2.33
C GLY A 41 10.15 0.62 0.84
N SER A 42 10.14 -0.40 -0.02
CA SER A 42 10.03 -0.19 -1.48
C SER A 42 8.67 0.40 -1.88
N PHE A 43 7.57 -0.06 -1.26
CA PHE A 43 6.24 0.52 -1.48
C PHE A 43 6.12 1.94 -0.91
N ASP A 44 6.74 2.24 0.22
CA ASP A 44 6.75 3.58 0.79
C ASP A 44 7.46 4.56 -0.16
N GLU A 45 8.64 4.19 -0.69
CA GLU A 45 9.35 5.00 -1.68
C GLU A 45 8.51 5.18 -2.97
N ALA A 46 7.93 4.10 -3.49
CA ALA A 46 7.06 4.17 -4.67
C ALA A 46 5.85 5.08 -4.40
N SER A 47 5.27 5.02 -3.20
CA SER A 47 4.09 5.82 -2.86
C SER A 47 4.36 7.32 -2.93
N GLU A 48 5.53 7.74 -2.46
CA GLU A 48 5.99 9.12 -2.55
C GLU A 48 6.23 9.54 -4.00
N ARG A 49 6.88 8.69 -4.81
CA ARG A 49 7.17 8.97 -6.22
C ARG A 49 5.93 9.11 -7.08
N HIS A 50 4.91 8.29 -6.83
CA HIS A 50 3.68 8.23 -7.64
C HIS A 50 2.53 9.08 -7.08
N ASN A 51 2.76 9.82 -5.99
CA ASN A 51 1.77 10.66 -5.33
C ASN A 51 0.51 9.87 -4.94
N VAL A 52 0.73 8.75 -4.24
CA VAL A 52 -0.32 7.97 -3.60
C VAL A 52 -0.10 7.95 -2.08
N LEU A 53 -1.18 8.13 -1.33
CA LEU A 53 -1.17 8.09 0.11
C LEU A 53 -1.27 6.63 0.58
N ARG A 54 -0.22 6.12 1.20
CA ARG A 54 -0.29 4.85 1.95
C ARG A 54 -1.27 4.99 3.10
N ILE A 55 -2.21 4.04 3.21
CA ILE A 55 -3.13 3.98 4.35
C ILE A 55 -2.56 3.11 5.45
N LYS A 56 -2.34 1.82 5.18
CA LYS A 56 -1.84 0.86 6.16
C LYS A 56 -1.38 -0.44 5.51
N PHE A 57 -0.75 -1.26 6.33
CA PHE A 57 -0.61 -2.69 6.13
C PHE A 57 -1.66 -3.44 6.94
N LEU A 58 -2.26 -4.46 6.35
CA LEU A 58 -3.11 -5.44 7.02
C LEU A 58 -2.47 -6.82 6.86
N GLY A 59 -1.52 -7.14 7.75
CA GLY A 59 -0.69 -8.33 7.58
C GLY A 59 0.24 -8.17 6.39
N ASP A 60 0.08 -9.02 5.39
CA ASP A 60 0.80 -9.05 4.12
C ASP A 60 0.15 -8.23 3.00
N CYS A 61 -1.05 -7.68 3.24
CA CYS A 61 -1.71 -6.79 2.32
C CYS A 61 -1.29 -5.32 2.53
N TYR A 62 -0.88 -4.67 1.44
CA TYR A 62 -0.65 -3.22 1.35
C TYR A 62 -1.84 -2.55 0.66
N TYR A 63 -2.24 -1.37 1.14
CA TYR A 63 -3.22 -0.56 0.43
C TYR A 63 -2.97 0.95 0.57
N CYS A 64 -3.23 1.65 -0.54
CA CYS A 64 -3.04 3.07 -0.69
C CYS A 64 -4.18 3.71 -1.49
N VAL A 65 -4.23 5.04 -1.47
CA VAL A 65 -5.23 5.84 -2.19
C VAL A 65 -4.55 7.00 -2.91
N SER A 66 -4.98 7.32 -4.12
CA SER A 66 -4.63 8.58 -4.78
C SER A 66 -5.85 9.49 -4.89
N GLY A 67 -5.63 10.80 -4.82
CA GLY A 67 -6.67 11.81 -4.81
C GLY A 67 -7.08 12.31 -3.41
N VAL A 68 -6.40 11.85 -2.36
CA VAL A 68 -6.61 12.27 -0.96
C VAL A 68 -5.25 12.46 -0.26
N PRO A 69 -5.06 13.48 0.60
CA PRO A 69 -6.01 14.55 0.92
C PRO A 69 -6.16 15.59 -0.19
N THR A 70 -5.22 15.62 -1.15
CA THR A 70 -5.24 16.56 -2.28
C THR A 70 -5.77 15.86 -3.52
N PRO A 71 -6.78 16.43 -4.21
CA PRO A 71 -7.29 15.90 -5.47
C PRO A 71 -6.17 15.70 -6.50
N ASN A 72 -6.23 14.58 -7.23
CA ASN A 72 -5.26 14.24 -8.26
C ASN A 72 -6.02 13.85 -9.53
N ALA A 73 -5.94 14.67 -10.58
CA ALA A 73 -6.57 14.36 -11.88
C ALA A 73 -6.03 13.07 -12.52
N GLN A 74 -4.84 12.62 -12.10
CA GLN A 74 -4.22 11.37 -12.52
C GLN A 74 -4.34 10.26 -11.47
N HIS A 75 -5.29 10.34 -10.52
CA HIS A 75 -5.41 9.40 -9.40
C HIS A 75 -5.38 7.92 -9.83
N ALA A 76 -6.06 7.58 -10.93
CA ALA A 76 -6.07 6.22 -11.47
C ALA A 76 -4.69 5.81 -12.00
N LYS A 77 -4.01 6.69 -12.76
CA LYS A 77 -2.68 6.42 -13.31
C LYS A 77 -1.64 6.31 -12.19
N SER A 78 -1.69 7.19 -11.19
CA SER A 78 -0.84 7.15 -10.00
C SER A 78 -0.92 5.81 -9.27
N CYS A 79 -2.11 5.22 -9.12
CA CYS A 79 -2.26 3.90 -8.53
C CYS A 79 -1.73 2.78 -9.44
N VAL A 80 -1.94 2.87 -10.76
CA VAL A 80 -1.48 1.84 -11.71
C VAL A 80 0.04 1.83 -11.87
N ASP A 81 0.68 2.98 -11.76
CA ASP A 81 2.14 3.12 -11.91
C ASP A 81 2.93 2.77 -10.64
N LEU A 82 2.24 2.57 -9.50
CA LEU A 82 2.86 2.21 -8.21
C LEU A 82 3.61 0.87 -8.29
#